data_AF-A0A936JWM3-F1
#
_entry.id   AF-A0A936JWM3-F1
#
_cell.length_a   1.000
_cell.length_b   1.000
_cell.length_c   1.000
_cell.angle_alpha   90.00
_cell.angle_beta   90.00
_cell.angle_gamma   90.00
#
_symmetry.space_group_name_H-M   'P 1'
#
loop_
_entity.id
_entity.type
_entity.pdbx_description
1 polymer ?
#
loop_
_entity_poly.entity_id
_entity_poly.type
_entity_poly.pdbx_seq_one_letter_code
_entity_poly.pdbx_strand_id
1 'polypeptide(L)'
;MWKGNTIRGNKINMKPAKRNIVEGINHMGDFYVALPEIAKLIEADYEEADLDKAYKEAMNLPEIQDYPELDDDHDGYGIWWTNWTLKGKWLSFTICFEKYEMLYGWQINCPNEETYYEVKAIMEDLL
;
A
#
# COMPACT_ATOMS: atom_id res chain seq x y z
N MET A 1 44.34 -35.16 11.87
CA MET A 1 44.01 -34.51 10.59
C MET A 1 42.53 -34.15 10.60
N TRP A 2 42.21 -32.86 10.68
CA TRP A 2 41.00 -32.24 10.12
C TRP A 2 41.40 -30.80 9.80
N LYS A 3 41.61 -30.51 8.51
CA LYS A 3 41.66 -29.14 7.98
C LYS A 3 40.22 -28.74 7.70
N GLY A 4 39.78 -27.59 8.19
CA GLY A 4 38.48 -27.02 7.89
C GLY A 4 38.60 -25.50 7.88
N ASN A 5 38.55 -24.94 6.68
CA ASN A 5 38.81 -23.54 6.38
C ASN A 5 37.91 -22.58 7.17
N THR A 6 38.54 -21.51 7.64
CA THR A 6 37.91 -20.25 8.01
C THR A 6 37.20 -19.67 6.78
N ILE A 7 35.87 -19.62 6.80
CA ILE A 7 35.12 -18.64 6.01
C ILE A 7 34.59 -17.63 7.02
N ARG A 8 35.36 -16.56 7.23
CA ARG A 8 34.81 -15.30 7.77
C ARG A 8 33.86 -14.78 6.71
N GLY A 9 32.62 -15.25 6.74
CA GLY A 9 31.54 -14.61 6.01
C GLY A 9 31.38 -13.23 6.62
N ASN A 10 31.90 -12.20 5.95
CA ASN A 10 31.35 -10.87 6.09
C ASN A 10 29.86 -11.01 5.83
N LYS A 11 29.04 -11.02 6.88
CA LYS A 11 27.64 -10.66 6.75
C LYS A 11 27.69 -9.21 6.27
N ILE A 12 27.67 -9.03 4.95
CA ILE A 12 27.39 -7.72 4.37
C ILE A 12 26.04 -7.39 4.97
N ASN A 13 26.04 -6.46 5.93
CA ASN A 13 24.85 -5.92 6.51
C ASN A 13 24.25 -5.03 5.41
N MET A 14 23.72 -5.68 4.36
CA MET A 14 22.99 -5.03 3.30
C MET A 14 21.76 -4.47 3.99
N LYS A 15 21.82 -3.17 4.30
CA LYS A 15 20.61 -2.44 4.63
C LYS A 15 19.60 -2.78 3.52
N PRO A 16 18.35 -3.16 3.85
CA PRO A 16 17.34 -3.39 2.84
C PRO A 16 17.38 -2.22 1.85
N ALA A 17 17.43 -2.51 0.55
CA ALA A 17 17.31 -1.47 -0.45
C ALA A 17 16.03 -0.67 -0.13
N LYS A 18 16.15 0.66 -0.05
CA LYS A 18 15.00 1.54 0.23
C LYS A 18 13.90 1.15 -0.76
N ARG A 19 12.74 0.75 -0.26
CA ARG A 19 11.60 0.44 -1.11
C ARG A 19 11.19 1.75 -1.79
N ASN A 20 11.16 1.78 -3.12
CA ASN A 20 10.69 2.92 -3.89
C ASN A 20 9.16 2.96 -3.86
N ILE A 21 8.57 3.00 -2.66
CA ILE A 21 7.13 3.00 -2.45
C ILE A 21 6.73 4.38 -1.97
N VAL A 22 5.86 5.05 -2.72
CA VAL A 22 5.16 6.25 -2.27
C VAL A 22 3.90 5.78 -1.57
N GLU A 23 3.71 6.19 -0.32
CA GLU A 23 2.59 5.75 0.52
C GLU A 23 2.08 6.90 1.39
N GLY A 24 0.82 6.80 1.80
CA GLY A 24 0.17 7.81 2.61
C GLY A 24 -1.14 7.28 3.22
N ILE A 25 -1.88 8.18 3.85
CA ILE A 25 -3.14 7.89 4.54
C ILE A 25 -4.11 9.04 4.25
N ASN A 26 -5.29 8.75 3.71
CA ASN A 26 -6.28 9.76 3.33
C ASN A 26 -7.72 9.31 3.58
N HIS A 27 -8.66 10.26 3.53
CA HIS A 27 -10.09 9.96 3.60
C HIS A 27 -10.60 9.42 2.25
N MET A 28 -11.67 8.62 2.31
CA MET A 28 -12.29 8.07 1.09
C MET A 28 -12.72 9.16 0.08
N GLY A 29 -13.20 10.29 0.60
CA GLY A 29 -13.59 11.45 -0.22
C GLY A 29 -12.45 12.00 -1.06
N ASP A 30 -11.23 12.02 -0.52
CA ASP A 30 -10.04 12.53 -1.21
C ASP A 30 -9.70 11.63 -2.42
N PHE A 31 -9.81 10.31 -2.26
CA PHE A 31 -9.58 9.39 -3.36
C PHE A 31 -10.58 9.57 -4.49
N TYR A 32 -11.87 9.74 -4.21
CA TYR A 32 -12.87 9.98 -5.27
C TYR A 32 -12.55 11.25 -6.08
N VAL A 33 -12.04 12.29 -5.43
CA VAL A 33 -11.65 13.54 -6.10
C VAL A 33 -10.34 13.36 -6.90
N ALA A 34 -9.34 12.69 -6.33
CA ALA A 34 -8.01 12.56 -6.92
C ALA A 34 -7.89 11.45 -7.98
N LEU A 35 -8.77 10.45 -7.95
CA LEU A 35 -8.64 9.24 -8.78
C LEU A 35 -8.57 9.48 -10.30
N PRO A 36 -9.32 10.42 -10.89
CA PRO A 36 -9.15 10.73 -12.31
C PRO A 36 -7.73 11.18 -12.66
N GLU A 37 -7.07 11.95 -11.80
CA GLU A 37 -5.68 12.39 -12.01
C GLU A 37 -4.67 11.28 -11.69
N ILE A 38 -4.92 10.47 -10.65
CA ILE A 38 -4.11 9.28 -10.36
C ILE A 38 -4.16 8.29 -11.52
N ALA A 39 -5.34 8.06 -12.12
CA ALA A 39 -5.52 7.18 -13.27
C ALA A 39 -4.72 7.66 -14.48
N LYS A 40 -4.72 8.98 -14.74
CA LYS A 40 -3.87 9.58 -15.79
C LYS A 40 -2.38 9.39 -15.50
N LEU A 41 -1.95 9.64 -14.26
CA LEU A 41 -0.55 9.48 -13.83
C LEU A 41 -0.03 8.07 -14.12
N ILE A 42 -0.83 7.04 -13.81
CA ILE A 42 -0.39 5.65 -13.97
C ILE A 42 -0.76 5.03 -15.32
N GLU A 43 -1.40 5.78 -16.23
CA GLU A 43 -1.98 5.27 -17.49
C GLU A 43 -2.94 4.08 -17.26
N ALA A 44 -3.94 4.26 -16.37
CA ALA A 44 -4.99 3.26 -16.10
C ALA A 44 -6.35 3.66 -16.65
N ASP A 45 -7.14 2.66 -17.03
CA ASP A 45 -8.58 2.82 -17.22
C ASP A 45 -9.27 2.86 -15.85
N TYR A 46 -10.14 3.85 -15.63
CA TYR A 46 -10.78 4.10 -14.34
C TYR A 46 -12.29 4.20 -14.48
N GLU A 47 -13.01 3.44 -13.64
CA GLU A 47 -14.44 3.58 -13.41
C GLU A 47 -14.69 3.81 -11.92
N GLU A 48 -15.30 4.95 -11.55
CA GLU A 48 -15.59 5.29 -10.15
C GLU A 48 -16.47 4.24 -9.46
N ALA A 49 -17.38 3.62 -10.22
CA ALA A 49 -18.28 2.59 -9.73
C ALA A 49 -17.54 1.35 -9.20
N ASP A 50 -16.36 1.04 -9.72
CA ASP A 50 -15.56 -0.10 -9.25
C ASP A 50 -14.99 0.15 -7.86
N LEU A 51 -14.55 1.39 -7.59
CA LEU A 51 -14.09 1.78 -6.26
C LEU A 51 -15.25 1.81 -5.27
N ASP A 52 -16.38 2.43 -5.64
CA ASP A 52 -17.56 2.51 -4.78
C ASP A 52 -18.09 1.12 -4.42
N LYS A 53 -18.10 0.20 -5.39
CA LYS A 53 -18.41 -1.21 -5.15
C LYS A 53 -17.44 -1.85 -4.16
N ALA A 54 -16.13 -1.73 -4.38
CA ALA A 54 -15.12 -2.32 -3.51
C ALA A 54 -15.19 -1.77 -2.07
N TYR A 55 -15.40 -0.46 -1.93
CA TYR A 55 -15.60 0.19 -0.65
C TYR A 55 -16.84 -0.34 0.08
N LYS A 56 -17.99 -0.43 -0.62
CA LYS A 56 -19.23 -0.98 -0.04
C LYS A 56 -19.07 -2.44 0.34
N GLU A 57 -18.42 -3.26 -0.49
CA GLU A 57 -18.13 -4.66 -0.17
C GLU A 57 -17.27 -4.77 1.10
N ALA A 58 -16.22 -3.94 1.22
CA ALA A 58 -15.36 -3.88 2.39
C ALA A 58 -16.13 -3.51 3.67
N MET A 59 -16.97 -2.47 3.61
CA MET A 59 -17.73 -2.00 4.79
C MET A 59 -18.85 -2.94 5.21
N ASN A 60 -19.35 -3.78 4.29
CA ASN A 60 -20.40 -4.77 4.57
C ASN A 60 -19.87 -6.15 4.99
N LEU A 61 -18.55 -6.35 5.10
CA LEU A 61 -18.00 -7.60 5.63
C LEU A 61 -18.58 -7.88 7.03
N PRO A 62 -18.93 -9.14 7.36
CA PRO A 62 -19.46 -9.46 8.68
C PRO A 62 -18.49 -9.07 9.79
N GLU A 63 -19.01 -8.56 10.91
CA GLU A 63 -18.18 -8.34 12.10
C GLU A 63 -17.75 -9.71 12.65
N ILE A 64 -16.45 -9.93 12.84
CA ILE A 64 -15.98 -11.07 13.62
C ILE A 64 -16.01 -10.65 15.08
N GLN A 65 -16.84 -11.32 15.89
CA GLN A 65 -17.03 -10.98 17.31
C GLN A 65 -16.01 -11.64 18.23
N ASP A 66 -15.36 -12.72 17.76
CA ASP A 66 -14.36 -13.48 18.53
C ASP A 66 -12.99 -13.33 17.87
N TYR A 67 -12.31 -12.21 18.11
CA TYR A 67 -10.89 -12.12 17.76
C TYR A 67 -10.07 -12.81 18.84
N PRO A 68 -9.04 -13.58 18.47
CA PRO A 68 -7.96 -13.81 19.42
C PRO A 68 -7.39 -12.44 19.79
N GLU A 69 -7.33 -12.14 21.09
CA GLU A 69 -6.58 -10.99 21.59
C GLU A 69 -5.18 -11.07 20.96
N LEU A 70 -4.87 -10.14 20.06
CA LEU A 70 -3.52 -9.98 19.56
C LEU A 70 -2.71 -9.41 20.74
N ASP A 71 -1.52 -9.97 21.01
CA ASP A 71 -0.62 -9.40 22.01
C ASP A 71 -0.44 -7.89 21.74
N ASP A 72 -0.36 -7.06 22.79
CA ASP A 72 -0.23 -5.59 22.72
C ASP A 72 0.95 -5.09 21.86
N ASP A 73 1.88 -5.98 21.51
CA ASP A 73 2.99 -5.73 20.58
C ASP A 73 2.57 -5.77 19.10
N HIS A 74 1.31 -6.12 18.80
CA HIS A 74 0.74 -5.99 17.46
C HIS A 74 0.34 -4.55 17.21
N ASP A 75 1.15 -3.91 16.38
CA ASP A 75 0.99 -2.61 15.76
C ASP A 75 -0.21 -2.54 14.79
N GLY A 76 -1.41 -2.96 15.21
CA GLY A 76 -2.66 -2.75 14.45
C GLY A 76 -2.79 -3.52 13.13
N TYR A 77 -1.75 -4.23 12.67
CA TYR A 77 -1.74 -5.07 11.47
C TYR A 77 -2.51 -6.40 11.69
N GLY A 78 -3.81 -6.32 11.93
CA GLY A 78 -4.69 -7.49 12.09
C GLY A 78 -6.16 -7.25 11.74
N ILE A 79 -6.49 -6.04 11.30
CA ILE A 79 -7.85 -5.62 10.99
C ILE A 79 -8.09 -5.91 9.49
N TRP A 80 -9.34 -6.17 9.10
CA TRP A 80 -9.72 -6.65 7.77
C TRP A 80 -9.22 -5.74 6.66
N TRP A 81 -8.07 -6.10 6.08
CA TRP A 81 -7.53 -5.40 4.93
C TRP A 81 -7.99 -6.09 3.67
N THR A 82 -9.03 -5.54 3.08
CA THR A 82 -9.26 -5.76 1.66
C THR A 82 -8.64 -4.61 0.90
N ASN A 83 -8.08 -4.94 -0.26
CA ASN A 83 -7.37 -3.97 -1.08
C ASN A 83 -8.16 -3.76 -2.35
N TRP A 84 -8.23 -2.51 -2.79
CA TRP A 84 -8.58 -2.20 -4.16
C TRP A 84 -7.35 -1.65 -4.87
N THR A 85 -7.06 -2.18 -6.06
CA THR A 85 -5.88 -1.81 -6.83
C THR A 85 -6.28 -1.35 -8.23
N LEU A 86 -5.96 -0.10 -8.55
CA LEU A 86 -5.99 0.42 -9.89
C LEU A 86 -4.68 0.09 -10.59
N LYS A 87 -4.74 -0.71 -11.66
CA LYS A 87 -3.58 -1.15 -12.42
C LYS A 87 -3.41 -0.27 -13.65
N GLY A 88 -2.33 0.51 -13.66
CA GLY A 88 -1.87 1.23 -14.82
C GLY A 88 -0.89 0.42 -15.67
N LYS A 89 -0.39 1.04 -16.73
CA LYS A 89 0.54 0.42 -17.68
C LYS A 89 1.89 0.06 -17.05
N TRP A 90 2.38 0.90 -16.13
CA TRP A 90 3.70 0.74 -15.48
C TRP A 90 3.67 0.83 -13.96
N LEU A 91 2.60 1.38 -13.40
CA LEU A 91 2.44 1.60 -11.96
C LEU A 91 1.09 1.02 -11.50
N SER A 92 0.96 0.78 -10.20
CA SER A 92 -0.31 0.38 -9.60
C SER A 92 -0.55 1.19 -8.34
N PHE A 93 -1.75 1.74 -8.24
CA PHE A 93 -2.21 2.45 -7.05
C PHE A 93 -3.11 1.52 -6.24
N THR A 94 -2.78 1.31 -4.97
CA THR A 94 -3.53 0.43 -4.07
C THR A 94 -4.07 1.23 -2.89
N ILE A 95 -5.35 1.07 -2.59
CA ILE A 95 -5.96 1.51 -1.34
C ILE A 95 -6.17 0.27 -0.46
N CYS A 96 -5.75 0.37 0.79
CA CYS A 96 -5.98 -0.62 1.84
C CYS A 96 -7.19 -0.18 2.65
N PHE A 97 -8.30 -0.90 2.53
CA PHE A 97 -9.49 -0.63 3.32
C PHE A 97 -9.35 -1.26 4.69
N GLU A 98 -9.60 -0.46 5.72
CA GLU A 98 -9.69 -0.94 7.09
C GLU A 98 -11.09 -0.67 7.61
N LYS A 99 -11.80 -1.75 7.96
CA LYS A 99 -13.13 -1.63 8.51
C LYS A 99 -13.03 -0.88 9.85
N TYR A 100 -13.95 0.07 10.09
CA TYR A 100 -14.01 0.96 11.26
C TYR A 100 -13.10 2.20 11.22
N GLU A 101 -12.17 2.28 10.27
CA GLU A 101 -11.36 3.49 10.08
C GLU A 101 -12.02 4.45 9.10
N MET A 102 -11.85 5.76 9.35
CA MET A 102 -12.24 6.82 8.42
C MET A 102 -11.12 7.18 7.43
N LEU A 103 -9.92 6.66 7.70
CA LEU A 103 -8.69 6.91 6.96
C LEU A 103 -8.17 5.60 6.41
N TYR A 104 -7.69 5.61 5.17
CA TYR A 104 -7.24 4.41 4.48
C TYR A 104 -5.81 4.61 4.00
N GLY A 105 -4.98 3.60 4.25
CA GLY A 105 -3.62 3.56 3.71
C GLY A 105 -3.65 3.40 2.20
N TRP A 106 -2.70 4.02 1.51
CA TRP A 106 -2.53 3.84 0.08
C TRP A 106 -1.06 3.74 -0.30
N GLN A 107 -0.76 3.12 -1.44
CA GLN A 107 0.60 3.01 -1.95
C GLN A 107 0.71 2.93 -3.49
N ILE A 108 1.85 3.38 -4.00
CA ILE A 108 2.35 3.17 -5.37
C ILE A 108 3.78 2.64 -5.29
N ASN A 109 4.01 1.44 -5.84
CA ASN A 109 5.35 0.89 -5.98
C ASN A 109 6.00 1.38 -7.27
N CYS A 110 7.10 2.13 -7.14
CA CYS A 110 7.83 2.75 -8.24
C CYS A 110 9.03 1.86 -8.65
N PRO A 111 9.32 1.75 -9.96
CA PRO A 111 10.39 0.88 -10.46
C PRO A 111 11.79 1.36 -10.08
N ASN A 112 11.98 2.66 -9.83
CA ASN A 112 13.26 3.28 -9.54
C ASN A 112 13.10 4.56 -8.69
N GLU A 113 14.21 5.17 -8.28
CA GLU A 113 14.24 6.34 -7.41
C GLU A 113 13.77 7.63 -8.11
N GLU A 114 14.04 7.77 -9.41
CA GLU A 114 13.59 8.92 -10.21
C GLU A 114 12.06 8.96 -10.27
N THR A 115 11.43 7.85 -10.66
CA THR A 115 9.97 7.69 -10.65
C THR A 115 9.39 7.86 -9.25
N TYR A 116 10.08 7.41 -8.19
CA TYR A 116 9.63 7.63 -6.81
C TYR A 116 9.47 9.12 -6.48
N TYR A 117 10.46 9.97 -6.80
CA TYR A 117 10.37 11.39 -6.48
C TYR A 117 9.36 12.12 -7.36
N GLU A 118 9.22 11.73 -8.63
CA GLU A 118 8.18 12.26 -9.52
C GLU A 118 6.78 11.93 -9.00
N VAL A 119 6.52 10.65 -8.72
CA VAL A 119 5.23 10.20 -8.17
C VAL A 119 4.98 10.85 -6.81
N LYS A 120 5.99 10.92 -5.94
CA LYS A 120 5.85 11.55 -4.62
C LYS A 120 5.39 13.00 -4.73
N ALA A 121 6.05 13.81 -5.55
CA ALA A 121 5.70 15.22 -5.70
C ALA A 121 4.27 15.40 -6.22
N ILE A 122 3.85 14.58 -7.19
CA ILE A 122 2.48 14.64 -7.72
C ILE A 122 1.46 14.19 -6.67
N MET A 123 1.74 13.11 -5.94
CA MET A 123 0.81 12.59 -4.95
C MET A 123 0.66 13.53 -3.74
N GLU A 124 1.72 14.21 -3.29
CA GLU A 124 1.67 15.22 -2.21
C GLU A 124 0.79 16.44 -2.55
N ASP A 125 0.62 16.75 -3.84
CA ASP A 125 -0.29 17.80 -4.30
C ASP A 125 -1.75 17.30 -4.45
N LEU A 126 -1.95 16.00 -4.62
CA LEU A 126 -3.26 15.39 -4.87
C LEU A 126 -3.97 14.90 -3.60
N LEU A 127 -3.22 14.45 -2.60
CA LEU A 127 -3.69 13.75 -1.39
C LEU A 127 -2.99 14.29 -0.13
#